data_AF-A0A7Z9KA27-F1
#
_entry.id   AF-A0A7Z9KA27-F1
#
_cell.length_a   1.000
_cell.length_b   1.000
_cell.length_c   1.000
_cell.angle_alpha   90.00
_cell.angle_beta   90.00
_cell.angle_gamma   90.00
#
_symmetry.space_group_name_H-M   'P 1'
#
loop_
_entity.id
_entity.type
_entity.pdbx_description
1 polymer ?
#
loop_
_entity_poly.entity_id
_entity_poly.type
_entity_poly.pdbx_seq_one_letter_code
_entity_poly.pdbx_strand_id
1 'polypeptide(L)'
;MSLSCAQSRQTFGRYPYFNRRWALSGGEIPWRRRKEDGLSPVRLKRWVVSVLILTVRHCSEVGKMVLDRSIDVGFISKPSDRDELESDCAVTDELVPIAASNHRLARRGKVNSEELRNEMLFVREEGSTTRQETDRMLQECGLTESIAMEAASYQAIKASVLEGAGVGIVPLSILDSSEKLDAYATLNAPDLRSSLELHRINLKNRKMTSFQENFMEMVRPSEAWAPGNSVPGQSLAFASD
;
A
#
# COMPACT_ATOMS: atom_id res chain seq x y z
N MET A 1 40.53 36.06 -39.78
CA MET A 1 41.25 35.02 -40.54
C MET A 1 40.59 33.68 -40.31
N SER A 2 40.36 32.95 -41.39
CA SER A 2 40.30 31.47 -41.52
C SER A 2 41.42 30.76 -40.72
N LEU A 3 41.37 29.47 -40.31
CA LEU A 3 40.45 28.29 -40.43
C LEU A 3 40.56 27.48 -39.10
N SER A 4 39.99 26.30 -38.81
CA SER A 4 39.29 25.20 -39.53
C SER A 4 38.19 24.61 -38.60
N CYS A 5 37.18 23.83 -39.02
CA CYS A 5 37.14 22.42 -39.48
C CYS A 5 37.72 21.39 -38.48
N ALA A 6 37.08 20.25 -38.16
CA ALA A 6 35.99 19.53 -38.87
C ALA A 6 34.92 18.89 -37.95
N GLN A 7 33.80 18.46 -38.56
CA GLN A 7 32.71 17.69 -37.95
C GLN A 7 32.94 16.18 -38.09
N SER A 8 32.32 15.34 -37.24
CA SER A 8 31.53 14.19 -37.73
C SER A 8 30.53 13.59 -36.72
N ARG A 9 29.30 13.39 -37.22
CA ARG A 9 28.31 12.33 -36.95
C ARG A 9 27.78 12.06 -35.52
N GLN A 10 26.46 12.09 -35.42
CA GLN A 10 25.64 11.49 -34.38
C GLN A 10 25.53 9.95 -34.56
N THR A 11 25.25 9.23 -33.47
CA THR A 11 24.36 8.05 -33.45
C THR A 11 23.54 8.05 -32.16
N PHE A 12 22.32 7.50 -32.19
CA PHE A 12 21.34 7.53 -31.08
C PHE A 12 21.73 6.64 -29.88
N GLY A 13 21.27 6.99 -28.67
CA GLY A 13 21.61 6.24 -27.45
C GLY A 13 20.82 6.56 -26.16
N ARG A 14 19.48 6.52 -26.18
CA ARG A 14 18.54 6.43 -25.03
C ARG A 14 18.67 7.43 -23.83
N TYR A 15 17.65 8.28 -23.69
CA TYR A 15 17.13 8.81 -22.40
C TYR A 15 15.81 8.07 -22.07
N PRO A 16 15.12 8.30 -20.91
CA PRO A 16 15.48 9.02 -19.67
C PRO A 16 15.60 8.01 -18.47
N TYR A 17 15.73 8.35 -17.17
CA TYR A 17 15.29 9.49 -16.35
C TYR A 17 16.33 9.98 -15.33
N PHE A 18 16.10 11.21 -14.84
CA PHE A 18 16.96 11.93 -13.90
C PHE A 18 17.10 11.26 -12.53
N ASN A 19 18.34 10.96 -12.12
CA ASN A 19 18.71 10.86 -10.71
C ASN A 19 19.30 12.20 -10.24
N ARG A 20 18.47 13.07 -9.65
CA ARG A 20 18.91 14.38 -9.12
C ARG A 20 19.72 14.18 -7.83
N ARG A 21 21.02 13.93 -7.96
CA ARG A 21 21.98 14.05 -6.85
C ARG A 21 22.03 15.50 -6.36
N TRP A 22 21.51 15.74 -5.17
CA TRP A 22 21.73 16.99 -4.44
C TRP A 22 23.17 17.05 -3.93
N ALA A 23 24.07 17.63 -4.71
CA ALA A 23 25.40 17.99 -4.24
C ALA A 23 25.32 19.37 -3.56
N LEU A 24 25.43 19.39 -2.23
CA LEU A 24 25.62 20.65 -1.50
C LEU A 24 27.01 21.19 -1.83
N SER A 25 27.06 22.24 -2.65
CA SER A 25 28.28 23.02 -2.90
C SER A 25 28.80 23.57 -1.57
N GLY A 26 30.09 23.38 -1.30
CA GLY A 26 30.70 23.82 -0.04
C GLY A 26 30.73 25.35 0.05
N GLY A 27 30.09 25.91 1.08
CA GLY A 27 30.38 27.28 1.51
C GLY A 27 31.73 27.32 2.23
N GLU A 28 32.57 28.31 1.93
CA GLU A 28 33.87 28.45 2.57
C GLU A 28 33.73 28.77 4.07
N ILE A 29 34.38 27.97 4.92
CA ILE A 29 34.43 28.21 6.37
C ILE A 29 35.60 29.18 6.66
N PRO A 30 35.37 30.34 7.29
CA PRO A 30 36.43 31.33 7.54
C PRO A 30 37.36 30.91 8.70
N TRP A 31 38.52 30.34 8.36
CA TRP A 31 39.51 29.84 9.33
C TRP A 31 40.44 30.94 9.91
N ARG A 32 40.02 31.63 10.99
CA ARG A 32 40.86 32.42 11.94
C ARG A 32 39.95 32.88 13.10
N ARG A 33 40.30 32.84 14.40
CA ARG A 33 41.52 32.60 15.21
C ARG A 33 41.17 31.60 16.34
N ARG A 34 42.05 31.10 17.24
CA ARG A 34 43.51 31.23 17.50
C ARG A 34 43.97 29.85 18.03
N LYS A 35 45.26 29.50 17.96
CA LYS A 35 45.82 28.39 18.76
C LYS A 35 46.26 28.91 20.12
N GLU A 36 45.68 28.37 21.18
CA GLU A 36 46.33 28.09 22.46
C GLU A 36 45.67 26.81 23.02
N ASP A 37 46.41 26.07 23.85
CA ASP A 37 46.02 24.87 24.62
C ASP A 37 45.53 23.59 23.88
N GLY A 38 46.17 22.47 24.22
CA GLY A 38 45.62 21.10 24.15
C GLY A 38 45.21 20.52 22.78
N LEU A 39 45.99 19.57 22.26
CA LEU A 39 45.56 18.68 21.17
C LEU A 39 44.50 17.67 21.64
N SER A 40 43.28 18.16 21.91
CA SER A 40 42.10 17.29 22.02
C SER A 40 41.72 16.80 20.61
N PRO A 41 41.44 15.49 20.42
CA PRO A 41 41.09 14.97 19.11
C PRO A 41 39.72 15.49 18.68
N VAL A 42 39.67 16.23 17.57
CA VAL A 42 38.42 16.76 17.00
C VAL A 42 37.52 15.59 16.63
N ARG A 43 36.51 15.34 17.47
CA ARG A 43 35.56 14.23 17.33
C ARG A 43 34.60 14.52 16.18
N LEU A 44 35.04 14.18 14.96
CA LEU A 44 34.24 14.30 13.73
C LEU A 44 32.85 13.69 13.95
N LYS A 45 31.80 14.52 13.90
CA LYS A 45 30.41 14.04 13.91
C LYS A 45 30.17 13.24 12.63
N ARG A 46 30.24 11.91 12.74
CA ARG A 46 29.93 10.97 11.67
C ARG A 46 28.42 10.97 11.43
N TRP A 47 27.98 11.81 10.50
CA TRP A 47 26.59 11.85 10.04
C TRP A 47 26.22 10.48 9.45
N VAL A 48 25.30 9.77 10.11
CA VAL A 48 24.70 8.55 9.57
C VAL A 48 23.55 8.99 8.67
N VAL A 49 23.74 8.82 7.36
CA VAL A 49 22.68 9.08 6.36
C VAL A 49 21.93 7.78 6.14
N SER A 50 20.79 7.62 6.81
CA SER A 50 19.85 6.55 6.50
C SER A 50 19.13 6.86 5.19
N VAL A 51 18.92 5.84 4.35
CA VAL A 51 18.17 5.95 3.09
C VAL A 51 17.05 4.92 3.12
N LEU A 52 15.81 5.38 3.02
CA LEU A 52 14.65 4.52 2.83
C LEU A 52 14.48 4.21 1.34
N ILE A 53 14.28 2.93 1.01
CA ILE A 53 13.95 2.48 -0.34
C ILE A 53 12.64 1.69 -0.26
N LEU A 54 11.61 2.17 -0.93
CA LEU A 54 10.32 1.49 -1.05
C LEU A 54 10.22 0.86 -2.44
N THR A 55 9.70 -0.36 -2.53
CA THR A 55 9.59 -1.10 -3.80
C THR A 55 8.34 -1.97 -3.76
N VAL A 56 7.52 -1.89 -4.82
CA VAL A 56 6.29 -2.71 -4.97
C VAL A 56 6.59 -3.92 -5.86
N ARG A 57 6.17 -5.11 -5.43
CA ARG A 57 6.36 -6.42 -6.08
C ARG A 57 5.17 -7.33 -5.76
N HIS A 58 5.05 -8.46 -6.46
CA HIS A 58 4.05 -9.48 -6.09
C HIS A 58 4.47 -10.19 -4.80
N CYS A 59 3.52 -10.61 -3.95
CA CYS A 59 3.82 -11.24 -2.66
C CYS A 59 4.70 -12.51 -2.79
N SER A 60 4.60 -13.21 -3.92
CA SER A 60 5.42 -14.38 -4.30
C SER A 60 6.90 -14.06 -4.61
N GLU A 61 7.26 -12.78 -4.72
CA GLU A 61 8.62 -12.27 -4.86
C GLU A 61 9.15 -11.72 -3.52
N VAL A 62 8.33 -10.98 -2.77
CA VAL A 62 8.73 -10.27 -1.54
C VAL A 62 9.39 -11.20 -0.52
N GLY A 63 8.84 -12.40 -0.30
CA GLY A 63 9.47 -13.39 0.61
C GLY A 63 10.87 -13.81 0.17
N LYS A 64 11.11 -13.97 -1.14
CA LYS A 64 12.45 -14.29 -1.68
C LYS A 64 13.41 -13.13 -1.47
N MET A 65 12.94 -11.90 -1.64
CA MET A 65 13.74 -10.68 -1.47
C MET A 65 14.18 -10.43 -0.01
N VAL A 66 13.40 -10.91 0.97
CA VAL A 66 13.83 -10.92 2.39
C VAL A 66 14.87 -12.02 2.64
N LEU A 67 14.68 -13.21 2.05
CA LEU A 67 15.60 -14.35 2.17
C LEU A 67 16.98 -14.08 1.51
N ASP A 68 17.00 -13.52 0.31
CA ASP A 68 18.21 -13.15 -0.43
C ASP A 68 18.88 -11.84 0.06
N ARG A 69 18.20 -11.13 0.98
CA ARG A 69 18.64 -9.89 1.63
C ARG A 69 18.71 -8.67 0.71
N SER A 70 18.01 -8.68 -0.42
CA SER A 70 17.79 -7.48 -1.25
C SER A 70 16.86 -6.46 -0.59
N ILE A 71 16.01 -6.88 0.37
CA ILE A 71 15.29 -6.00 1.31
C ILE A 71 15.41 -6.51 2.76
N ASP A 72 15.27 -5.59 3.71
CA ASP A 72 15.34 -5.92 5.16
C ASP A 72 14.00 -6.36 5.76
N VAL A 73 12.90 -5.78 5.25
CA VAL A 73 11.52 -6.01 5.70
C VAL A 73 10.63 -6.07 4.46
N GLY A 74 9.75 -7.05 4.41
CA GLY A 74 8.70 -7.17 3.42
C GLY A 74 7.31 -7.01 4.04
N PHE A 75 6.31 -6.77 3.20
CA PHE A 75 4.90 -6.89 3.55
C PHE A 75 4.22 -7.82 2.55
N ILE A 76 3.49 -8.81 3.05
CA ILE A 76 2.76 -9.81 2.26
C ILE A 76 1.36 -10.01 2.82
N SER A 77 0.45 -10.54 2.02
CA SER A 77 -0.99 -10.56 2.31
C SER A 77 -1.51 -11.77 3.09
N LYS A 78 -0.63 -12.70 3.47
CA LYS A 78 -0.92 -13.91 4.24
C LYS A 78 0.32 -14.23 5.09
N PRO A 79 0.20 -14.99 6.20
CA PRO A 79 1.37 -15.46 6.95
C PRO A 79 2.38 -16.18 6.05
N SER A 80 3.68 -16.04 6.32
CA SER A 80 4.69 -16.75 5.55
C SER A 80 4.75 -18.25 5.87
N ASP A 81 4.97 -19.07 4.84
CA ASP A 81 5.21 -20.53 4.90
C ASP A 81 6.67 -20.90 5.23
N ARG A 82 7.53 -19.92 5.59
CA ARG A 82 8.99 -20.09 5.69
C ARG A 82 9.50 -20.05 7.11
N ASP A 83 10.12 -21.15 7.53
CA ASP A 83 10.75 -21.29 8.85
C ASP A 83 11.87 -20.28 9.10
N GLU A 84 12.51 -19.74 8.06
CA GLU A 84 13.57 -18.73 8.15
C GLU A 84 13.04 -17.29 8.24
N LEU A 85 11.73 -17.09 8.12
CA LEU A 85 11.06 -15.79 8.26
C LEU A 85 10.28 -15.71 9.58
N GLU A 86 10.33 -14.54 10.20
CA GLU A 86 9.32 -14.09 11.17
C GLU A 86 8.19 -13.42 10.38
N SER A 87 6.95 -13.64 10.80
CA SER A 87 5.74 -13.14 10.15
C SER A 87 4.74 -12.67 11.22
N ASP A 88 4.30 -11.43 11.15
CA ASP A 88 3.34 -10.85 12.09
C ASP A 88 2.32 -9.94 11.38
N CYS A 89 1.04 -10.06 11.76
CA CYS A 89 -0.03 -9.21 11.20
C CYS A 89 0.18 -7.76 11.65
N ALA A 90 0.54 -6.89 10.72
CA ALA A 90 0.87 -5.49 10.98
C ALA A 90 -0.29 -4.54 10.72
N VAL A 91 -1.20 -4.91 9.79
CA VAL A 91 -2.41 -4.15 9.44
C VAL A 91 -3.52 -5.15 9.11
N THR A 92 -4.76 -4.86 9.51
CA THR A 92 -5.98 -5.48 8.97
C THR A 92 -6.76 -4.46 8.17
N ASP A 93 -7.59 -4.91 7.22
CA ASP A 93 -8.54 -4.08 6.46
C ASP A 93 -9.75 -4.95 6.06
N GLU A 94 -10.78 -4.36 5.46
CA GLU A 94 -12.00 -5.07 5.03
C GLU A 94 -12.20 -4.89 3.52
N LEU A 95 -12.32 -5.97 2.73
CA LEU A 95 -12.90 -5.87 1.39
C LEU A 95 -14.40 -5.58 1.53
N VAL A 96 -14.83 -4.47 0.93
CA VAL A 96 -16.21 -4.00 0.96
C VAL A 96 -16.76 -3.70 -0.44
N PRO A 97 -18.07 -3.89 -0.66
CA PRO A 97 -18.74 -3.44 -1.87
C PRO A 97 -19.12 -1.96 -1.74
N ILE A 98 -18.79 -1.16 -2.75
CA ILE A 98 -19.08 0.28 -2.82
C ILE A 98 -19.94 0.61 -4.03
N ALA A 99 -20.84 1.57 -3.88
CA ALA A 99 -21.57 2.20 -4.99
C ALA A 99 -21.50 3.74 -4.86
N ALA A 100 -21.95 4.48 -5.88
CA ALA A 100 -22.19 5.91 -5.73
C ALA A 100 -23.29 6.17 -4.69
N SER A 101 -23.24 7.29 -3.98
CA SER A 101 -24.19 7.63 -2.90
C SER A 101 -25.65 7.80 -3.37
N ASN A 102 -25.85 8.02 -4.68
CA ASN A 102 -27.16 8.10 -5.34
C ASN A 102 -27.69 6.74 -5.84
N HIS A 103 -26.90 5.65 -5.74
CA HIS A 103 -27.21 4.35 -6.32
C HIS A 103 -28.40 3.65 -5.63
N ARG A 104 -29.15 2.81 -6.37
CA ARG A 104 -30.36 2.12 -5.87
C ARG A 104 -30.12 1.26 -4.62
N LEU A 105 -28.91 0.72 -4.48
CA LEU A 105 -28.52 -0.10 -3.32
C LEU A 105 -27.95 0.72 -2.15
N ALA A 106 -27.51 1.97 -2.37
CA ALA A 106 -26.87 2.80 -1.35
C ALA A 106 -27.76 3.12 -0.14
N ARG A 107 -29.09 3.01 -0.30
CA ARG A 107 -30.11 3.28 0.73
C ARG A 107 -30.80 2.01 1.26
N ARG A 108 -30.27 0.82 0.95
CA ARG A 108 -30.83 -0.47 1.39
C ARG A 108 -30.31 -0.86 2.76
N GLY A 109 -31.21 -1.23 3.68
CA GLY A 109 -30.86 -1.66 5.04
C GLY A 109 -30.06 -2.97 5.09
N LYS A 110 -30.35 -3.92 4.20
CA LYS A 110 -29.48 -5.03 3.80
C LYS A 110 -29.60 -5.18 2.27
N VAL A 111 -28.49 -5.51 1.62
CA VAL A 111 -28.40 -5.93 0.22
C VAL A 111 -28.09 -7.43 0.20
N ASN A 112 -28.75 -8.19 -0.68
CA ASN A 112 -28.48 -9.61 -0.87
C ASN A 112 -27.75 -9.90 -2.20
N SER A 113 -27.23 -11.12 -2.37
CA SER A 113 -26.51 -11.52 -3.58
C SER A 113 -27.36 -11.43 -4.86
N GLU A 114 -28.65 -11.76 -4.83
CA GLU A 114 -29.53 -11.66 -6.01
C GLU A 114 -29.81 -10.20 -6.43
N GLU A 115 -29.81 -9.24 -5.49
CA GLU A 115 -29.81 -7.81 -5.84
C GLU A 115 -28.53 -7.43 -6.59
N LEU A 116 -27.37 -7.96 -6.18
CA LEU A 116 -26.06 -7.69 -6.78
C LEU A 116 -25.79 -8.46 -8.08
N ARG A 117 -26.45 -9.61 -8.31
CA ARG A 117 -26.46 -10.34 -9.59
C ARG A 117 -26.89 -9.46 -10.75
N ASN A 118 -27.75 -8.48 -10.46
CA ASN A 118 -28.33 -7.53 -11.40
C ASN A 118 -27.53 -6.21 -11.49
N GLU A 119 -26.32 -6.15 -10.94
CA GLU A 119 -25.39 -5.02 -11.04
C GLU A 119 -24.12 -5.41 -11.83
N MET A 120 -23.45 -4.44 -12.43
CA MET A 120 -22.10 -4.62 -12.96
C MET A 120 -21.08 -4.52 -11.83
N LEU A 121 -20.22 -5.53 -11.68
CA LEU A 121 -19.19 -5.58 -10.63
C LEU A 121 -17.81 -5.18 -11.17
N PHE A 122 -17.11 -4.32 -10.42
CA PHE A 122 -15.79 -3.78 -10.77
C PHE A 122 -14.73 -4.25 -9.78
N VAL A 123 -13.72 -4.98 -10.28
CA VAL A 123 -12.73 -5.70 -9.46
C VAL A 123 -11.30 -5.33 -9.87
N ARG A 124 -10.31 -5.69 -9.03
CA ARG A 124 -8.89 -5.57 -9.36
C ARG A 124 -8.46 -6.61 -10.41
N GLU A 125 -7.36 -6.35 -11.10
CA GLU A 125 -6.82 -7.26 -12.11
C GLU A 125 -6.46 -8.65 -11.53
N GLU A 126 -6.55 -9.68 -12.38
CA GLU A 126 -6.08 -11.03 -12.08
C GLU A 126 -4.62 -11.02 -11.55
N GLY A 127 -4.30 -11.93 -10.63
CA GLY A 127 -2.96 -12.03 -10.03
C GLY A 127 -2.65 -10.99 -8.95
N SER A 128 -3.51 -9.99 -8.73
CA SER A 128 -3.48 -9.18 -7.51
C SER A 128 -4.04 -9.98 -6.31
N THR A 129 -3.50 -9.76 -5.11
CA THR A 129 -3.99 -10.45 -3.88
C THR A 129 -5.49 -10.25 -3.68
N THR A 130 -5.92 -9.00 -3.73
CA THR A 130 -7.28 -8.59 -3.38
C THR A 130 -8.29 -9.08 -4.40
N ARG A 131 -7.87 -9.34 -5.64
CA ARG A 131 -8.67 -10.09 -6.61
C ARG A 131 -8.88 -11.53 -6.18
N GLN A 132 -7.85 -12.28 -5.76
CA GLN A 132 -8.01 -13.67 -5.28
C GLN A 132 -9.06 -13.80 -4.17
N GLU A 133 -9.08 -12.85 -3.23
CA GLU A 133 -10.06 -12.83 -2.14
C GLU A 133 -11.46 -12.40 -2.63
N THR A 134 -11.51 -11.44 -3.57
CA THR A 134 -12.76 -11.06 -4.25
C THR A 134 -13.36 -12.23 -5.03
N ASP A 135 -12.55 -12.99 -5.77
CA ASP A 135 -13.00 -14.15 -6.55
C ASP A 135 -13.59 -15.24 -5.63
N ARG A 136 -12.99 -15.48 -4.46
CA ARG A 136 -13.53 -16.38 -3.43
C ARG A 136 -14.93 -15.93 -2.98
N MET A 137 -15.06 -14.66 -2.57
CA MET A 137 -16.33 -14.07 -2.12
C MET A 137 -17.41 -14.13 -3.22
N LEU A 138 -17.04 -13.82 -4.46
CA LEU A 138 -17.96 -13.85 -5.60
C LEU A 138 -18.35 -15.28 -5.99
N GLN A 139 -17.43 -16.25 -5.90
CA GLN A 139 -17.74 -17.66 -6.15
C GLN A 139 -18.72 -18.21 -5.09
N GLU A 140 -18.50 -17.88 -3.82
CA GLU A 140 -19.39 -18.28 -2.70
C GLU A 140 -20.80 -17.65 -2.83
N CYS A 141 -20.90 -16.42 -3.36
CA CYS A 141 -22.18 -15.79 -3.69
C CYS A 141 -22.77 -16.20 -5.06
N GLY A 142 -22.04 -16.95 -5.89
CA GLY A 142 -22.42 -17.27 -7.27
C GLY A 142 -22.50 -16.05 -8.20
N LEU A 143 -21.64 -15.06 -8.00
CA LEU A 143 -21.63 -13.73 -8.66
C LEU A 143 -20.46 -13.50 -9.63
N THR A 144 -19.65 -14.52 -9.94
CA THR A 144 -18.51 -14.41 -10.86
C THR A 144 -18.92 -13.90 -12.26
N GLU A 145 -20.09 -14.29 -12.75
CA GLU A 145 -20.65 -13.84 -14.05
C GLU A 145 -21.06 -12.35 -14.07
N SER A 146 -21.15 -11.69 -12.90
CA SER A 146 -21.47 -10.26 -12.80
C SER A 146 -20.24 -9.36 -12.89
N ILE A 147 -19.02 -9.91 -13.02
CA ILE A 147 -17.79 -9.13 -13.22
C ILE A 147 -17.83 -8.46 -14.60
N ALA A 148 -17.93 -7.13 -14.62
CA ALA A 148 -18.06 -6.31 -15.82
C ALA A 148 -16.79 -5.50 -16.16
N MET A 149 -15.91 -5.28 -15.18
CA MET A 149 -14.62 -4.60 -15.40
C MET A 149 -13.54 -5.13 -14.47
N GLU A 150 -12.38 -5.44 -15.05
CA GLU A 150 -11.12 -5.59 -14.32
C GLU A 150 -10.29 -4.31 -14.43
N ALA A 151 -9.77 -3.83 -13.29
CA ALA A 151 -9.09 -2.54 -13.21
C ALA A 151 -7.72 -2.63 -12.53
N ALA A 152 -6.69 -2.12 -13.21
CA ALA A 152 -5.31 -2.09 -12.72
C ALA A 152 -5.06 -1.12 -11.52
N SER A 153 -6.09 -0.39 -11.07
CA SER A 153 -5.98 0.46 -9.90
C SER A 153 -7.32 0.70 -9.22
N TYR A 154 -7.27 0.93 -7.91
CA TYR A 154 -8.43 1.34 -7.12
C TYR A 154 -9.04 2.68 -7.55
N GLN A 155 -8.23 3.59 -8.13
CA GLN A 155 -8.74 4.87 -8.63
C GLN A 155 -9.61 4.69 -9.87
N ALA A 156 -9.31 3.70 -10.73
CA ALA A 156 -10.15 3.35 -11.87
C ALA A 156 -11.49 2.73 -11.40
N ILE A 157 -11.45 1.80 -10.41
CA ILE A 157 -12.69 1.25 -9.81
C ILE A 157 -13.55 2.37 -9.23
N LYS A 158 -12.95 3.25 -8.41
CA LYS A 158 -13.63 4.40 -7.80
C LYS A 158 -14.26 5.34 -8.84
N ALA A 159 -13.53 5.70 -9.90
CA ALA A 159 -14.05 6.53 -10.97
C ALA A 159 -15.26 5.87 -11.68
N SER A 160 -15.16 4.60 -12.07
CA SER A 160 -16.26 3.87 -12.72
C SER A 160 -17.50 3.71 -11.84
N VAL A 161 -17.33 3.64 -10.51
CA VAL A 161 -18.46 3.67 -9.56
C VAL A 161 -19.16 5.04 -9.56
N LEU A 162 -18.43 6.16 -9.64
CA LEU A 162 -19.03 7.50 -9.65
C LEU A 162 -19.74 7.86 -10.95
N GLU A 163 -19.34 7.30 -12.09
CA GLU A 163 -20.08 7.36 -13.35
C GLU A 163 -21.42 6.58 -13.30
N GLY A 164 -21.81 6.07 -12.12
CA GLY A 164 -23.07 5.36 -11.89
C GLY A 164 -23.12 3.96 -12.50
N ALA A 165 -22.00 3.44 -12.98
CA ALA A 165 -21.96 2.27 -13.84
C ALA A 165 -22.02 0.93 -13.09
N GLY A 166 -21.94 0.89 -11.75
CA GLY A 166 -22.01 -0.38 -11.01
C GLY A 166 -21.48 -0.32 -9.57
N VAL A 167 -21.06 -1.49 -9.07
CA VAL A 167 -20.57 -1.73 -7.71
C VAL A 167 -19.10 -2.14 -7.76
N GLY A 168 -18.23 -1.40 -7.07
CA GLY A 168 -16.81 -1.74 -6.94
C GLY A 168 -16.54 -2.59 -5.69
N ILE A 169 -15.58 -3.51 -5.76
CA ILE A 169 -15.11 -4.26 -4.58
C ILE A 169 -13.69 -3.79 -4.23
N VAL A 170 -13.54 -3.20 -3.06
CA VAL A 170 -12.34 -2.45 -2.66
C VAL A 170 -12.03 -2.58 -1.17
N PRO A 171 -10.77 -2.41 -0.72
CA PRO A 171 -10.44 -2.32 0.70
C PRO A 171 -10.99 -1.04 1.34
N LEU A 172 -11.55 -1.12 2.55
CA LEU A 172 -12.19 -0.01 3.25
C LEU A 172 -11.23 1.17 3.53
N SER A 173 -9.92 0.92 3.59
CA SER A 173 -8.87 1.94 3.69
C SER A 173 -8.71 2.82 2.44
N ILE A 174 -9.12 2.38 1.23
CA ILE A 174 -8.96 3.19 -0.01
C ILE A 174 -9.97 4.33 -0.14
N LEU A 175 -10.99 4.31 0.72
CA LEU A 175 -12.00 5.35 0.86
C LEU A 175 -11.50 6.34 1.90
N ASP A 176 -10.97 7.49 1.48
CA ASP A 176 -10.52 8.48 2.45
C ASP A 176 -11.70 8.99 3.29
N SER A 177 -11.42 9.35 4.53
CA SER A 177 -12.29 10.14 5.41
C SER A 177 -12.95 11.34 4.71
N SER A 178 -12.27 11.99 3.77
CA SER A 178 -12.83 13.09 2.96
C SER A 178 -13.77 12.63 1.84
N GLU A 179 -13.54 11.46 1.24
CA GLU A 179 -14.38 10.88 0.17
C GLU A 179 -15.62 10.16 0.72
N LYS A 180 -15.54 9.66 1.97
CA LYS A 180 -16.54 8.80 2.65
C LYS A 180 -17.88 9.47 2.95
N LEU A 181 -18.03 10.79 2.77
CA LEU A 181 -19.19 11.54 3.27
C LEU A 181 -20.28 11.80 2.23
N ASP A 182 -19.95 12.12 0.98
CA ASP A 182 -20.94 12.52 -0.05
C ASP A 182 -20.92 11.68 -1.34
N ALA A 183 -19.78 11.11 -1.73
CA ALA A 183 -19.60 10.54 -3.08
C ALA A 183 -19.92 9.03 -3.17
N TYR A 184 -19.49 8.25 -2.18
CA TYR A 184 -19.62 6.79 -2.15
C TYR A 184 -20.50 6.33 -0.99
N ALA A 185 -21.18 5.20 -1.17
CA ALA A 185 -21.83 4.45 -0.10
C ALA A 185 -21.28 3.02 -0.08
N THR A 186 -20.76 2.61 1.08
CA THR A 186 -20.43 1.21 1.34
C THR A 186 -21.72 0.42 1.53
N LEU A 187 -21.96 -0.60 0.71
CA LEU A 187 -23.20 -1.36 0.75
C LEU A 187 -23.23 -2.30 1.97
N ASN A 188 -24.42 -2.45 2.57
CA ASN A 188 -24.64 -3.47 3.60
C ASN A 188 -24.96 -4.83 2.95
N ALA A 189 -23.98 -5.41 2.27
CA ALA A 189 -23.97 -6.80 1.84
C ALA A 189 -22.96 -7.57 2.72
N PRO A 190 -23.39 -8.20 3.84
CA PRO A 190 -22.52 -9.01 4.71
C PRO A 190 -21.82 -10.14 3.95
N ASP A 191 -22.54 -10.70 2.99
CA ASP A 191 -22.16 -11.89 2.22
C ASP A 191 -21.06 -11.57 1.18
N LEU A 192 -20.82 -10.28 0.86
CA LEU A 192 -19.71 -9.79 0.04
C LEU A 192 -18.73 -8.93 0.85
N ARG A 193 -18.36 -9.39 2.06
CA ARG A 193 -17.27 -8.81 2.86
C ARG A 193 -16.24 -9.88 3.22
N SER A 194 -14.98 -9.49 3.30
CA SER A 194 -13.91 -10.37 3.81
C SER A 194 -12.80 -9.57 4.49
N SER A 195 -12.12 -10.19 5.44
CA SER A 195 -10.95 -9.62 6.10
C SER A 195 -9.73 -9.67 5.17
N LEU A 196 -8.99 -8.58 5.11
CA LEU A 196 -7.64 -8.53 4.55
C LEU A 196 -6.64 -8.41 5.69
N GLU A 197 -5.53 -9.12 5.56
CA GLU A 197 -4.39 -8.99 6.46
C GLU A 197 -3.14 -8.57 5.68
N LEU A 198 -2.34 -7.69 6.27
CA LEU A 198 -1.01 -7.35 5.78
C LEU A 198 0.02 -7.77 6.84
N HIS A 199 0.67 -8.88 6.57
CA HIS A 199 1.73 -9.44 7.40
C HIS A 199 3.06 -8.77 7.06
N ARG A 200 3.71 -8.20 8.07
CA ARG A 200 5.13 -7.85 8.01
C ARG A 200 5.94 -9.14 8.04
N ILE A 201 7.00 -9.21 7.23
CA ILE A 201 7.99 -10.29 7.29
C ILE A 201 9.42 -9.77 7.39
N ASN A 202 10.24 -10.44 8.20
CA ASN A 202 11.68 -10.19 8.30
C ASN A 202 12.45 -11.52 8.50
N LEU A 203 13.76 -11.50 8.29
CA LEU A 203 14.60 -12.67 8.59
C LEU A 203 14.57 -13.00 10.08
N LYS A 204 14.42 -14.28 10.40
CA LYS A 204 14.34 -14.79 11.76
C LYS A 204 15.66 -14.63 12.51
N ASN A 205 15.59 -14.26 13.79
CA ASN A 205 16.73 -13.88 14.64
C ASN A 205 17.54 -12.64 14.16
N ARG A 206 17.13 -11.95 13.08
CA ARG A 206 17.82 -10.75 12.61
C ARG A 206 17.25 -9.52 13.31
N LYS A 207 17.93 -9.06 14.37
CA LYS A 207 17.60 -7.79 15.03
C LYS A 207 17.58 -6.64 14.01
N MET A 208 16.51 -5.85 14.07
CA MET A 208 16.43 -4.58 13.35
C MET A 208 17.45 -3.59 13.91
N THR A 209 17.82 -2.61 13.10
CA THR A 209 18.54 -1.41 13.56
C THR A 209 17.53 -0.42 14.15
N SER A 210 17.96 0.44 15.07
CA SER A 210 17.04 1.42 15.67
C SER A 210 16.51 2.48 14.70
N PHE A 211 17.06 2.59 13.49
CA PHE A 211 16.41 3.33 12.40
C PHE A 211 15.20 2.57 11.84
N GLN A 212 15.33 1.25 11.63
CA GLN A 212 14.22 0.39 11.20
C GLN A 212 13.17 0.25 12.30
N GLU A 213 13.55 0.10 13.57
CA GLU A 213 12.64 0.05 14.71
C GLU A 213 11.80 1.34 14.79
N ASN A 214 12.45 2.51 14.85
CA ASN A 214 11.76 3.80 14.89
C ASN A 214 10.92 4.07 13.62
N PHE A 215 11.37 3.62 12.44
CA PHE A 215 10.59 3.77 11.21
C PHE A 215 9.35 2.87 11.24
N MET A 216 9.47 1.62 11.67
CA MET A 216 8.36 0.68 11.82
C MET A 216 7.35 1.14 12.88
N GLU A 217 7.80 1.83 13.92
CA GLU A 217 6.93 2.49 14.90
C GLU A 217 6.22 3.73 14.31
N MET A 218 6.93 4.56 13.55
CA MET A 218 6.38 5.74 12.87
C MET A 218 5.36 5.42 11.78
N VAL A 219 5.55 4.32 11.02
CA VAL A 219 4.61 3.86 9.98
C VAL A 219 3.63 2.80 10.49
N ARG A 220 3.67 2.49 11.79
CA ARG A 220 2.64 1.66 12.41
C ARG A 220 1.28 2.34 12.22
N PRO A 221 0.21 1.58 11.90
CA PRO A 221 -1.14 2.11 12.00
C PRO A 221 -1.34 2.79 13.36
N SER A 222 -1.57 4.10 13.35
CA SER A 222 -2.19 4.77 14.49
C SER A 222 -3.57 4.14 14.71
N GLU A 223 -4.15 4.28 15.90
CA GLU A 223 -5.45 3.67 16.21
C GLU A 223 -6.59 4.13 15.28
N ALA A 224 -6.40 5.26 14.56
CA ALA A 224 -7.27 5.74 13.48
C ALA A 224 -7.23 4.91 12.18
N TRP A 225 -6.33 3.93 12.05
CA TRP A 225 -6.21 2.98 10.94
C TRP A 225 -6.62 1.55 11.32
N ALA A 226 -7.02 1.29 12.57
CA ALA A 226 -7.49 -0.03 12.98
C ALA A 226 -8.96 -0.26 12.58
N PRO A 227 -9.28 -1.23 11.70
CA PRO A 227 -10.65 -1.72 11.56
C PRO A 227 -11.01 -2.47 12.84
N GLY A 228 -12.16 -2.15 13.43
CA GLY A 228 -12.56 -2.74 14.71
C GLY A 228 -12.25 -1.89 15.95
N ASN A 229 -12.01 -0.59 15.78
CA ASN A 229 -12.40 0.39 16.81
C ASN A 229 -13.94 0.33 16.96
N SER A 230 -14.40 -0.62 17.77
CA SER A 230 -15.81 -0.93 17.97
C SER A 230 -16.51 0.25 18.65
N VAL A 231 -17.63 0.69 18.09
CA VAL A 231 -18.48 1.73 18.71
C VAL A 231 -18.86 1.23 20.10
N PRO A 232 -18.53 1.95 21.20
CA PRO A 232 -18.82 1.48 22.55
C PRO A 232 -20.33 1.39 22.80
N GLY A 233 -20.89 0.19 22.60
CA GLY A 233 -22.31 -0.08 22.81
C GLY A 233 -23.04 -0.73 21.63
N GLN A 234 -22.60 -1.91 21.19
CA GLN A 234 -23.53 -2.92 20.69
C GLN A 234 -23.00 -4.34 20.90
N SER A 235 -23.68 -5.11 21.76
CA SER A 235 -23.37 -6.51 22.01
C SER A 235 -24.05 -7.38 20.95
N LEU A 236 -23.27 -8.08 20.13
CA LEU A 236 -23.79 -9.16 19.30
C LEU A 236 -24.01 -10.40 20.19
N ALA A 237 -25.21 -10.49 20.77
CA ALA A 237 -25.67 -11.69 21.42
C ALA A 237 -25.86 -12.80 20.37
N PHE A 238 -24.99 -13.82 20.41
CA PHE A 238 -25.21 -15.07 19.68
C PHE A 238 -26.41 -15.79 20.31
N ALA A 239 -27.59 -15.66 19.70
CA ALA A 239 -28.71 -16.55 19.98
C ALA A 239 -28.45 -17.88 19.25
N SER A 240 -28.14 -18.91 20.04
CA SER A 240 -28.11 -20.30 19.58
C SER A 240 -29.48 -20.95 19.81
N ASP A 241 -30.07 -21.46 18.74
CA ASP A 241 -31.10 -22.51 18.75
C ASP A 241 -30.49 -23.79 18.12
#